data_AF-A0A7Y5LMZ2-F1
#
_entry.id   AF-A0A7Y5LMZ2-F1
#
_cell.length_a   1.000
_cell.length_b   1.000
_cell.length_c   1.000
_cell.angle_alpha   90.00
_cell.angle_beta   90.00
_cell.angle_gamma   90.00
#
_symmetry.space_group_name_H-M   'P 1'
#
loop_
_entity.id
_entity.type
_entity.pdbx_description
1 polymer ?
#
loop_
_entity_poly.entity_id
_entity_poly.type
_entity_poly.pdbx_seq_one_letter_code
_entity_poly.pdbx_strand_id
1 'polypeptide(L)'
;MKNGNVAFLTTAFFFSLPLSFAQAVPQAVPYVGYLTHANGIPYDGVTLEVTAALYPAASSGQPLWGPHELGPVTVNDGIFAIVLGGGASPDLDLTLADNDEVWIEFVLDDGVKITALSPRQQVRSVPYALVAGNAQQLGGIDAAEYLVHGDAADVSSLTVNGKPVVDAGGGWVGGKLPETDPAFMASAAAGITAAQIGQWNSAFGWGNHTTAGYLKTETDPKIGSTQTGKWCVGTGTQIICDQTAPAGGTGGVKVINASNYKQTTFQNGDMVRIEGIITVTQDYQALGNAEGLTVVGGGFLGTAGTEEVDLGDEVTVFGATFENILLDGNSVRFVNCIFKGNIRLPFDAHVYGSRFSAATSGTQFTIGVIHSTEIDNSTIKRVRSISDSDINNSTIAGTALNFEVVDYIANTRISDSTVYLRSDSRFVGNECGNSLIVIPPETSSGVVISGNIFDGLLEGQTEVLRVHADTSNFRMIQVTGNNFTIQTGDPRSIFVTGTATGTSKLQLLLIANNNFLKGGKAIEYTSTAYTAITGNTTRATSLGVSANATLQLSNNFSF
;
A
#
# COMPACT_ATOMS: atom_id res chain seq x y z
N MET A 1 -2.14 69.13 -12.14
CA MET A 1 -1.39 68.28 -11.19
C MET A 1 -2.39 67.46 -10.39
N LYS A 2 -2.14 66.14 -10.32
CA LYS A 2 -2.82 65.09 -9.53
C LYS A 2 -4.19 64.63 -10.06
N ASN A 3 -4.48 63.34 -10.24
CA ASN A 3 -3.72 62.11 -10.52
C ASN A 3 -4.80 61.16 -11.09
N GLY A 4 -4.65 60.71 -12.33
CA GLY A 4 -5.59 59.75 -12.93
C GLY A 4 -5.24 58.32 -12.50
N ASN A 5 -6.13 57.68 -11.75
CA ASN A 5 -6.02 56.26 -11.41
C ASN A 5 -6.46 55.42 -12.60
N VAL A 6 -5.51 54.70 -13.19
CA VAL A 6 -5.71 53.67 -14.20
C VAL A 6 -6.14 52.39 -13.48
N ALA A 7 -7.35 51.91 -13.74
CA ALA A 7 -7.80 50.60 -13.28
C ALA A 7 -7.22 49.51 -14.20
N PHE A 8 -6.34 48.67 -13.67
CA PHE A 8 -5.88 47.44 -14.30
C PHE A 8 -7.00 46.39 -14.19
N LEU A 9 -7.60 46.01 -15.31
CA LEU A 9 -8.52 44.89 -15.40
C LEU A 9 -7.69 43.61 -15.59
N THR A 10 -7.46 42.87 -14.51
CA THR A 10 -6.86 41.52 -14.56
C THR A 10 -7.91 40.52 -15.03
N THR A 11 -7.88 40.17 -16.31
CA THR A 11 -8.65 39.04 -16.86
C THR A 11 -8.00 37.74 -16.43
N ALA A 12 -8.57 37.04 -15.45
CA ALA A 12 -8.18 35.69 -15.08
C ALA A 12 -8.68 34.70 -16.14
N PHE A 13 -7.76 34.07 -16.88
CA PHE A 13 -8.06 32.92 -17.72
C PHE A 13 -8.25 31.69 -16.83
N PHE A 14 -9.51 31.29 -16.58
CA PHE A 14 -9.82 29.98 -16.02
C PHE A 14 -9.61 28.92 -17.11
N PHE A 15 -8.61 28.06 -16.95
CA PHE A 15 -8.54 26.80 -17.68
C PHE A 15 -9.71 25.92 -17.23
N SER A 16 -10.75 25.80 -18.06
CA SER A 16 -11.80 24.81 -17.86
C SER A 16 -11.21 23.42 -18.17
N LEU A 17 -11.01 22.60 -17.15
CA LEU A 17 -10.85 21.16 -17.32
C LEU A 17 -12.06 20.63 -18.12
N PRO A 18 -11.87 19.77 -19.14
CA PRO A 18 -13.01 19.13 -19.79
C PRO A 18 -13.70 18.23 -18.76
N LEU A 19 -14.94 18.56 -18.42
CA LEU A 19 -15.83 17.60 -17.76
C LEU A 19 -15.96 16.40 -18.70
N SER A 20 -15.50 15.24 -18.24
CA SER A 20 -15.88 13.98 -18.84
C SER A 20 -17.39 13.83 -18.64
N PHE A 21 -18.15 13.92 -19.73
CA PHE A 21 -19.55 13.53 -19.69
C PHE A 21 -19.58 12.03 -19.36
N ALA A 22 -20.25 11.67 -18.27
CA ALA A 22 -20.66 10.29 -18.05
C ALA A 22 -21.43 9.85 -19.30
N GLN A 23 -20.96 8.79 -19.96
CA GLN A 23 -21.64 8.23 -21.11
C GLN A 23 -23.06 7.80 -20.66
N ALA A 24 -24.09 8.43 -21.20
CA ALA A 24 -25.47 8.09 -20.87
C ALA A 24 -25.71 6.61 -21.19
N VAL A 25 -26.25 5.87 -20.23
CA VAL A 25 -26.64 4.47 -20.44
C VAL A 25 -27.78 4.46 -21.46
N PRO A 26 -27.69 3.70 -22.56
CA PRO A 26 -28.77 3.62 -23.54
C PRO A 26 -30.09 3.17 -22.89
N GLN A 27 -31.14 3.97 -23.03
CA GLN A 27 -32.49 3.70 -22.51
C GLN A 27 -33.28 2.81 -23.49
N ALA A 28 -32.67 1.70 -23.87
CA ALA A 28 -33.17 0.76 -24.87
C ALA A 28 -33.05 -0.68 -24.38
N VAL A 29 -34.07 -1.49 -24.61
CA VAL A 29 -34.15 -2.89 -24.15
C VAL A 29 -34.35 -3.82 -25.35
N PRO A 30 -33.44 -4.79 -25.60
CA PRO A 30 -33.67 -5.80 -26.63
C PRO A 30 -34.76 -6.79 -26.18
N TYR A 31 -35.65 -7.15 -27.10
CA TYR A 31 -36.71 -8.13 -26.88
C TYR A 31 -36.66 -9.19 -27.98
N VAL A 32 -36.72 -10.45 -27.57
CA VAL A 32 -36.80 -11.61 -28.47
C VAL A 32 -38.08 -12.35 -28.18
N GLY A 33 -38.90 -12.56 -29.21
CA GLY A 33 -40.19 -13.26 -29.10
C GLY A 33 -40.25 -14.50 -29.99
N TYR A 34 -41.19 -15.38 -29.66
CA TYR A 34 -41.54 -16.55 -30.47
C TYR A 34 -43.00 -16.45 -30.91
N LEU A 35 -43.24 -16.47 -32.22
CA LEU A 35 -44.54 -16.26 -32.85
C LEU A 35 -45.00 -17.53 -33.57
N THR A 36 -46.21 -17.98 -33.24
CA THR A 36 -46.85 -19.15 -33.86
C THR A 36 -48.22 -18.79 -34.41
N HIS A 37 -48.65 -19.52 -35.42
CA HIS A 37 -50.05 -19.58 -35.82
C HIS A 37 -50.91 -20.19 -34.70
N ALA A 38 -52.23 -20.05 -34.80
CA ALA A 38 -53.18 -20.61 -33.83
C ALA A 38 -53.11 -22.15 -33.68
N ASN A 39 -52.53 -22.85 -34.67
CA ASN A 39 -52.29 -24.29 -34.64
C ASN A 39 -50.93 -24.69 -34.04
N GLY A 40 -50.15 -23.72 -33.53
CA GLY A 40 -48.84 -23.94 -32.92
C GLY A 40 -47.65 -24.03 -33.88
N ILE A 41 -47.87 -23.89 -35.20
CA ILE A 41 -46.78 -23.89 -36.19
C ILE A 41 -46.08 -22.52 -36.15
N PRO A 42 -44.74 -22.45 -36.10
CA PRO A 42 -44.01 -21.18 -36.15
C PRO A 42 -44.20 -20.46 -37.49
N TYR A 43 -44.22 -19.13 -37.44
CA TYR A 43 -44.10 -18.30 -38.65
C TYR A 43 -42.66 -18.37 -39.19
N ASP A 44 -42.46 -18.54 -40.49
CA ASP A 44 -41.12 -18.65 -41.08
C ASP A 44 -41.00 -17.85 -42.38
N GLY A 45 -39.93 -17.04 -42.51
CA GLY A 45 -39.62 -16.24 -43.68
C GLY A 45 -40.60 -15.09 -43.97
N VAL A 46 -41.40 -14.65 -43.00
CA VAL A 46 -42.36 -13.55 -43.16
C VAL A 46 -41.83 -12.25 -42.59
N THR A 47 -42.20 -11.12 -43.18
CA THR A 47 -41.90 -9.78 -42.64
C THR A 47 -43.20 -9.13 -42.20
N LEU A 48 -43.24 -8.66 -40.96
CA LEU A 48 -44.42 -8.06 -40.33
C LEU A 48 -44.07 -6.65 -39.85
N GLU A 49 -44.99 -5.70 -40.00
CA GLU A 49 -44.87 -4.42 -39.31
C GLU A 49 -45.28 -4.62 -37.85
N VAL A 50 -44.40 -4.26 -36.92
CA VAL A 50 -44.59 -4.49 -35.49
C VAL A 50 -44.78 -3.16 -34.77
N THR A 51 -45.93 -3.02 -34.10
CA THR A 51 -46.19 -1.93 -33.15
C THR A 51 -46.15 -2.47 -31.73
N ALA A 52 -45.47 -1.78 -30.82
CA ALA A 52 -45.38 -2.16 -29.41
C ALA A 52 -45.89 -1.06 -28.48
N ALA A 53 -46.52 -1.45 -27.38
CA ALA A 53 -46.92 -0.57 -26.29
C ALA A 53 -46.75 -1.26 -24.92
N LEU A 54 -46.44 -0.49 -23.89
CA LEU A 54 -46.32 -0.92 -22.50
C LEU A 54 -47.50 -0.38 -21.68
N TYR A 55 -48.03 -1.19 -20.76
CA TYR A 55 -49.22 -0.90 -19.97
C TYR A 55 -49.01 -1.26 -18.49
N PRO A 56 -49.77 -0.64 -17.56
CA PRO A 56 -49.70 -0.96 -16.14
C PRO A 56 -50.50 -2.22 -15.76
N ALA A 57 -51.28 -2.79 -16.69
CA ALA A 57 -52.13 -3.96 -16.42
C ALA A 57 -52.36 -4.83 -17.67
N ALA A 58 -52.70 -6.10 -17.43
CA ALA A 58 -52.87 -7.14 -18.45
C ALA A 58 -53.96 -6.86 -19.50
N SER A 59 -55.00 -6.09 -19.16
CA SER A 59 -56.14 -5.84 -20.04
C SER A 59 -56.82 -4.48 -19.86
N SER A 60 -56.21 -3.56 -19.13
CA SER A 60 -56.76 -2.23 -18.83
C SER A 60 -55.65 -1.18 -18.67
N GLY A 61 -56.02 0.08 -18.50
CA GLY A 61 -55.07 1.18 -18.31
C GLY A 61 -54.63 1.86 -19.61
N GLN A 62 -54.18 3.11 -19.49
CA GLN A 62 -53.53 3.86 -20.57
C GLN A 62 -52.10 3.34 -20.78
N PRO A 63 -51.53 3.45 -21.99
CA PRO A 63 -50.16 3.03 -22.22
C PRO A 63 -49.19 3.91 -21.41
N LEU A 64 -48.22 3.27 -20.76
CA LEU A 64 -47.09 3.93 -20.11
C LEU A 64 -46.06 4.40 -21.15
N TRP A 65 -45.98 3.68 -22.27
CA TRP A 65 -45.09 3.95 -23.39
C TRP A 65 -45.67 3.33 -24.67
N GLY A 66 -45.56 4.01 -25.81
CA GLY A 66 -46.21 3.58 -27.05
C GLY A 66 -47.72 3.92 -27.13
N PRO A 67 -48.41 3.52 -28.21
CA PRO A 67 -47.93 2.64 -29.28
C PRO A 67 -46.88 3.28 -30.19
N HIS A 68 -45.82 2.54 -30.51
CA HIS A 68 -44.79 2.94 -31.45
C HIS A 68 -44.53 1.85 -32.49
N GLU A 69 -44.46 2.25 -33.75
CA GLU A 69 -44.04 1.39 -34.86
C GLU A 69 -42.53 1.16 -34.76
N LEU A 70 -42.11 -0.10 -34.69
CA LEU A 70 -40.71 -0.49 -34.60
C LEU A 70 -40.12 -0.88 -35.97
N GLY A 71 -40.94 -0.82 -37.01
CA GLY A 71 -40.61 -1.13 -38.40
C GLY A 71 -40.83 -2.59 -38.78
N PRO A 72 -40.45 -2.95 -40.03
CA PRO A 72 -40.61 -4.31 -40.54
C PRO A 72 -39.65 -5.27 -39.86
N VAL A 73 -40.18 -6.34 -39.28
CA VAL A 73 -39.44 -7.38 -38.59
C VAL A 73 -39.61 -8.70 -39.31
N THR A 74 -38.50 -9.32 -39.71
CA THR A 74 -38.51 -10.66 -40.28
C THR A 74 -38.58 -11.71 -39.18
N VAL A 75 -39.54 -12.62 -39.28
CA VAL A 75 -39.72 -13.78 -38.40
C VAL A 75 -39.14 -15.00 -39.09
N ASN A 76 -38.18 -15.68 -38.45
CA ASN A 76 -37.58 -16.91 -38.96
C ASN A 76 -37.73 -18.02 -37.92
N ASP A 77 -38.29 -19.16 -38.32
CA ASP A 77 -38.60 -20.27 -37.41
C ASP A 77 -39.31 -19.83 -36.11
N GLY A 78 -40.25 -18.90 -36.24
CA GLY A 78 -41.02 -18.31 -35.15
C GLY A 78 -40.28 -17.21 -34.38
N ILE A 79 -38.97 -17.06 -34.53
CA ILE A 79 -38.19 -16.12 -33.74
C ILE A 79 -38.16 -14.74 -34.42
N PHE A 80 -38.39 -13.70 -33.62
CA PHE A 80 -38.17 -12.31 -34.01
C PHE A 80 -37.43 -11.55 -32.90
N ALA A 81 -36.67 -10.53 -33.29
CA ALA A 81 -35.93 -9.67 -32.37
C ALA A 81 -36.19 -8.20 -32.69
N ILE A 82 -36.46 -7.41 -31.65
CA ILE A 82 -36.71 -5.97 -31.73
C ILE A 82 -35.99 -5.26 -30.57
N VAL A 83 -35.95 -3.94 -30.63
CA VAL A 83 -35.46 -3.11 -29.52
C VAL A 83 -36.58 -2.16 -29.11
N LEU A 84 -36.89 -2.13 -27.83
CA LEU A 84 -37.85 -1.22 -27.21
C LEU A 84 -37.09 -0.01 -26.68
N GLY A 85 -37.44 1.19 -27.14
CA GLY A 85 -36.70 2.41 -26.82
C GLY A 85 -35.42 2.58 -27.64
N GLY A 86 -35.09 3.83 -27.94
CA GLY A 86 -33.98 4.18 -28.82
C GLY A 86 -34.22 3.76 -30.29
N GLY A 87 -33.53 4.43 -31.21
CA GLY A 87 -33.64 4.12 -32.64
C GLY A 87 -35.01 4.45 -33.24
N ALA A 88 -35.82 3.43 -33.58
CA ALA A 88 -37.13 3.58 -34.25
C ALA A 88 -38.26 4.01 -33.30
N SER A 89 -38.02 4.07 -31.99
CA SER A 89 -38.97 4.52 -30.98
C SER A 89 -38.30 5.45 -29.95
N PRO A 90 -39.05 6.30 -29.24
CA PRO A 90 -38.50 7.14 -28.17
C PRO A 90 -37.88 6.30 -27.06
N ASP A 91 -36.80 6.78 -26.46
CA ASP A 91 -36.15 6.17 -25.29
C ASP A 91 -37.16 5.78 -24.20
N LEU A 92 -36.89 4.66 -23.52
CA LEU A 92 -37.71 4.22 -22.39
C LEU A 92 -37.45 5.12 -21.19
N ASP A 93 -38.52 5.71 -20.64
CA ASP A 93 -38.45 6.52 -19.43
C ASP A 93 -38.26 5.62 -18.19
N LEU A 94 -37.42 6.08 -17.25
CA LEU A 94 -37.17 5.40 -15.98
C LEU A 94 -38.41 5.34 -15.08
N THR A 95 -39.42 6.18 -15.33
CA THR A 95 -40.74 6.12 -14.65
C THR A 95 -41.48 4.79 -14.87
N LEU A 96 -41.08 3.98 -15.85
CA LEU A 96 -41.58 2.61 -16.00
C LEU A 96 -41.26 1.75 -14.76
N ALA A 97 -40.14 2.00 -14.07
CA ALA A 97 -39.75 1.29 -12.86
C ALA A 97 -40.62 1.62 -11.64
N ASP A 98 -41.38 2.72 -11.68
CA ASP A 98 -42.28 3.15 -10.60
C ASP A 98 -43.61 2.36 -10.59
N ASN A 99 -43.82 1.45 -11.55
CA ASN A 99 -45.04 0.66 -11.68
C ASN A 99 -44.83 -0.75 -11.12
N ASP A 100 -45.75 -1.21 -10.25
CA ASP A 100 -45.71 -2.56 -9.66
C ASP A 100 -45.71 -3.68 -10.72
N GLU A 101 -46.35 -3.43 -11.86
CA GLU A 101 -46.37 -4.33 -13.00
C GLU A 101 -46.27 -3.57 -14.33
N VAL A 102 -45.56 -4.15 -15.29
CA VAL A 102 -45.48 -3.65 -16.66
C VAL A 102 -45.83 -4.79 -17.62
N TRP A 103 -46.73 -4.51 -18.55
CA TRP A 103 -47.29 -5.47 -19.51
C TRP A 103 -47.05 -4.99 -20.94
N ILE A 104 -46.52 -5.83 -21.81
CA ILE A 104 -46.27 -5.52 -23.22
C ILE A 104 -47.39 -6.05 -24.12
N GLU A 105 -47.82 -5.21 -25.06
CA GLU A 105 -48.74 -5.54 -26.14
C GLU A 105 -48.03 -5.38 -27.48
N PHE A 106 -48.24 -6.34 -28.37
CA PHE A 106 -47.81 -6.27 -29.77
C PHE A 106 -49.01 -6.24 -30.69
N VAL A 107 -48.98 -5.34 -31.65
CA VAL A 107 -49.90 -5.31 -32.79
C VAL A 107 -49.09 -5.61 -34.04
N LEU A 108 -49.46 -6.68 -34.73
CA LEU A 108 -48.80 -7.16 -35.94
C LEU A 108 -49.66 -6.79 -37.16
N ASP A 109 -49.04 -6.24 -38.19
CA ASP A 109 -49.65 -6.05 -39.51
C ASP A 109 -48.88 -6.85 -40.57
N ASP A 110 -49.56 -7.78 -41.21
CA ASP A 110 -49.04 -8.60 -42.31
C ASP A 110 -49.40 -8.04 -43.71
N GLY A 111 -49.96 -6.82 -43.76
CA GLY A 111 -50.46 -6.17 -44.97
C GLY A 111 -51.86 -6.61 -45.40
N VAL A 112 -52.46 -7.58 -44.70
CA VAL A 112 -53.80 -8.12 -44.95
C VAL A 112 -54.70 -7.96 -43.71
N LYS A 113 -54.15 -8.16 -42.52
CA LYS A 113 -54.86 -8.10 -41.25
C LYS A 113 -53.97 -7.57 -40.13
N ILE A 114 -54.47 -6.53 -39.47
CA ILE A 114 -53.91 -6.03 -38.22
C ILE A 114 -54.44 -6.89 -37.06
N THR A 115 -53.53 -7.49 -36.30
CA THR A 115 -53.86 -8.37 -35.17
C THR A 115 -53.12 -7.94 -33.91
N ALA A 116 -53.86 -7.59 -32.85
CA ALA A 116 -53.31 -7.42 -31.51
C ALA A 116 -53.13 -8.78 -30.84
N LEU A 117 -51.93 -9.05 -30.31
CA LEU A 117 -51.64 -10.25 -29.55
C LEU A 117 -52.22 -10.13 -28.13
N SER A 118 -53.13 -11.03 -27.80
CA SER A 118 -53.83 -11.08 -26.51
C SER A 118 -53.70 -12.49 -25.90
N PRO A 119 -53.52 -12.62 -24.57
CA PRO A 119 -53.38 -11.53 -23.59
C PRO A 119 -52.01 -10.85 -23.67
N ARG A 120 -51.90 -9.64 -23.10
CA ARG A 120 -50.61 -8.95 -22.93
C ARG A 120 -49.65 -9.81 -22.11
N GLN A 121 -48.36 -9.66 -22.37
CA GLN A 121 -47.33 -10.42 -21.66
C GLN A 121 -46.70 -9.58 -20.54
N GLN A 122 -46.55 -10.15 -19.35
CA GLN A 122 -45.92 -9.45 -18.23
C GLN A 122 -44.41 -9.38 -18.41
N VAL A 123 -43.82 -8.20 -18.27
CA VAL A 123 -42.37 -8.01 -18.21
C VAL A 123 -41.90 -8.33 -16.79
N ARG A 124 -40.87 -9.18 -16.65
CA ARG A 124 -40.33 -9.60 -15.35
C ARG A 124 -38.87 -9.20 -15.19
N SER A 125 -38.48 -8.87 -13.96
CA SER A 125 -37.11 -8.51 -13.61
C SER A 125 -36.13 -9.68 -13.72
N VAL A 126 -34.91 -9.39 -14.16
CA VAL A 126 -33.78 -10.33 -14.12
C VAL A 126 -33.07 -10.30 -12.76
N PRO A 127 -32.34 -11.36 -12.35
CA PRO A 127 -31.74 -11.44 -11.02
C PRO A 127 -30.85 -10.25 -10.62
N TYR A 128 -30.08 -9.69 -11.56
CA TYR A 128 -29.22 -8.53 -11.27
C TYR A 128 -30.03 -7.23 -11.09
N ALA A 129 -31.17 -7.09 -11.76
CA ALA A 129 -32.09 -5.96 -11.60
C ALA A 129 -32.80 -5.99 -10.24
N LEU A 130 -33.08 -7.18 -9.68
CA LEU A 130 -33.65 -7.33 -8.34
C LEU A 130 -32.71 -6.79 -7.25
N VAL A 131 -31.39 -6.89 -7.46
CA VAL A 131 -30.37 -6.39 -6.52
C VAL A 131 -30.08 -4.89 -6.75
N ALA A 132 -30.21 -4.41 -7.99
CA ALA A 132 -30.01 -3.01 -8.34
C ALA A 132 -31.04 -2.05 -7.72
N GLY A 133 -32.22 -2.52 -7.30
CA GLY A 133 -33.19 -1.71 -6.54
C GLY A 133 -32.62 -1.13 -5.24
N ASN A 134 -31.60 -1.76 -4.67
CA ASN A 134 -30.90 -1.25 -3.47
C ASN A 134 -29.81 -0.21 -3.80
N ALA A 135 -29.51 0.06 -5.08
CA ALA A 135 -28.45 1.00 -5.45
C ALA A 135 -28.76 2.46 -5.10
N GLN A 136 -30.05 2.79 -4.88
CA GLN A 136 -30.49 4.10 -4.39
C GLN A 136 -30.43 4.23 -2.85
N GLN A 137 -30.10 3.14 -2.13
CA GLN A 137 -30.06 3.11 -0.67
C GLN A 137 -28.61 3.01 -0.17
N LEU A 138 -28.19 3.92 0.72
CA LEU A 138 -26.90 3.86 1.40
C LEU A 138 -27.08 3.20 2.77
N GLY A 139 -26.78 1.89 2.84
CA GLY A 139 -26.95 1.11 4.08
C GLY A 139 -28.42 0.80 4.43
N GLY A 140 -29.29 0.70 3.41
CA GLY A 140 -30.72 0.43 3.59
C GLY A 140 -31.57 1.66 3.92
N ILE A 141 -30.97 2.85 3.85
CA ILE A 141 -31.62 4.15 4.04
C ILE A 141 -31.65 4.87 2.70
N ASP A 142 -32.80 5.45 2.33
CA ASP A 142 -32.96 6.20 1.09
C ASP A 142 -32.01 7.41 1.06
N ALA A 143 -31.36 7.67 -0.07
CA ALA A 143 -30.51 8.85 -0.23
C ALA A 143 -31.23 10.17 0.09
N ALA A 144 -32.56 10.24 -0.11
CA ALA A 144 -33.39 11.38 0.27
C ALA A 144 -33.57 11.52 1.80
N GLU A 145 -33.46 10.43 2.57
CA GLU A 145 -33.50 10.47 4.04
C GLU A 145 -32.19 11.00 4.65
N TYR A 146 -31.07 10.93 3.92
CA TYR A 146 -29.84 11.67 4.29
C TYR A 146 -29.96 13.18 4.03
N LEU A 147 -30.95 13.61 3.25
CA LEU A 147 -31.25 15.01 2.94
C LEU A 147 -32.38 15.56 3.81
N VAL A 148 -32.31 15.39 5.12
CA VAL A 148 -32.99 16.30 6.06
C VAL A 148 -32.00 17.34 6.56
N HIS A 149 -31.50 18.16 5.63
CA HIS A 149 -31.03 19.50 5.98
C HIS A 149 -31.49 20.50 4.92
N GLY A 150 -32.81 20.63 4.83
CA GLY A 150 -33.48 21.82 4.34
C GLY A 150 -33.38 23.02 5.30
N ASP A 151 -32.41 23.01 6.23
CA ASP A 151 -32.06 24.15 7.07
C ASP A 151 -30.58 24.49 6.85
N ALA A 152 -30.26 25.08 5.70
CA ALA A 152 -29.39 26.26 5.78
C ALA A 152 -30.17 27.36 6.51
N ALA A 153 -30.56 27.10 7.77
CA ALA A 153 -31.07 28.10 8.66
C ALA A 153 -29.92 29.07 8.82
N ASP A 154 -30.11 30.28 8.34
CA ASP A 154 -29.24 31.40 8.63
C ASP A 154 -29.01 31.38 10.15
N VAL A 155 -27.80 31.01 10.56
CA VAL A 155 -27.46 30.73 11.97
C VAL A 155 -27.67 31.99 12.83
N SER A 156 -27.77 33.16 12.19
CA SER A 156 -28.12 34.45 12.79
C SER A 156 -29.58 34.56 13.24
N SER A 157 -30.48 33.72 12.70
CA SER A 157 -31.91 33.68 13.06
C SER A 157 -32.23 32.74 14.22
N LEU A 158 -31.28 31.87 14.59
CA LEU A 158 -31.46 30.94 15.68
C LEU A 158 -31.48 31.71 16.99
N THR A 159 -32.54 31.52 17.79
CA THR A 159 -32.65 32.07 19.14
C THR A 159 -32.92 30.95 20.13
N VAL A 160 -32.26 31.00 21.29
CA VAL A 160 -32.57 30.12 22.43
C VAL A 160 -33.12 31.00 23.54
N ASN A 161 -34.36 30.73 23.96
CA ASN A 161 -35.10 31.55 24.94
C ASN A 161 -35.18 33.04 24.55
N GLY A 162 -35.38 33.33 23.25
CA GLY A 162 -35.50 34.68 22.73
C GLY A 162 -34.18 35.45 22.63
N LYS A 163 -33.04 34.81 22.86
CA LYS A 163 -31.70 35.40 22.67
C LYS A 163 -31.03 34.81 21.43
N PRO A 164 -30.50 35.63 20.50
CA PRO A 164 -29.78 35.14 19.33
C PRO A 164 -28.55 34.35 19.76
N VAL A 165 -28.23 33.26 19.05
CA VAL A 165 -27.07 32.41 19.37
C VAL A 165 -25.78 32.87 18.70
N VAL A 166 -25.90 33.75 17.68
CA VAL A 166 -24.80 34.37 16.93
C VAL A 166 -25.02 35.90 16.88
N ASP A 167 -23.97 36.69 17.11
CA ASP A 167 -24.02 38.15 16.98
C ASP A 167 -23.97 38.62 15.53
N ALA A 168 -24.14 39.92 15.31
CA ALA A 168 -24.11 40.53 13.97
C ALA A 168 -22.76 40.39 13.23
N GLY A 169 -21.69 39.98 13.93
CA GLY A 169 -20.35 39.72 13.38
C GLY A 169 -20.06 38.24 13.12
N GLY A 170 -21.02 37.34 13.34
CA GLY A 170 -20.83 35.89 13.19
C GLY A 170 -20.22 35.20 14.40
N GLY A 171 -20.07 35.90 15.53
CA GLY A 171 -19.56 35.35 16.78
C GLY A 171 -20.64 34.64 17.60
N TRP A 172 -20.35 33.44 18.11
CA TRP A 172 -21.26 32.73 19.01
C TRP A 172 -21.43 33.48 20.35
N VAL A 173 -22.68 33.77 20.73
CA VAL A 173 -23.05 34.49 21.97
C VAL A 173 -23.96 33.67 22.91
N GLY A 174 -24.24 32.42 22.57
CA GLY A 174 -25.02 31.50 23.40
C GLY A 174 -24.39 31.26 24.77
N GLY A 175 -25.07 31.68 25.84
CA GLY A 175 -24.67 31.35 27.21
C GLY A 175 -24.75 29.85 27.47
N LYS A 176 -23.73 29.29 28.12
CA LYS A 176 -23.62 27.86 28.45
C LYS A 176 -24.92 27.37 29.10
N LEU A 177 -25.67 26.53 28.38
CA LEU A 177 -26.90 25.93 28.91
C LEU A 177 -26.54 24.95 30.04
N PRO A 178 -27.36 24.83 31.10
CA PRO A 178 -27.17 23.79 32.10
C PRO A 178 -27.26 22.42 31.42
N GLU A 179 -26.27 21.58 31.66
CA GLU A 179 -26.19 20.25 31.05
C GLU A 179 -27.30 19.37 31.63
N THR A 180 -28.20 18.87 30.77
CA THR A 180 -29.35 18.03 31.13
C THR A 180 -29.12 16.55 30.84
N ASP A 181 -27.88 16.18 30.50
CA ASP A 181 -27.38 14.82 30.38
C ASP A 181 -27.74 14.00 31.65
N PRO A 182 -28.57 12.96 31.54
CA PRO A 182 -28.96 12.12 32.69
C PRO A 182 -27.81 11.28 33.26
N ALA A 183 -26.77 10.98 32.48
CA ALA A 183 -25.61 10.21 32.89
C ALA A 183 -24.67 11.02 33.81
N PHE A 184 -24.56 12.34 33.58
CA PHE A 184 -23.83 13.24 34.46
C PHE A 184 -24.53 13.33 35.82
N MET A 185 -25.85 13.52 35.86
CA MET A 185 -26.62 13.55 37.11
C MET A 185 -26.55 12.23 37.91
N ALA A 186 -26.36 11.10 37.23
CA ALA A 186 -26.13 9.80 37.86
C ALA A 186 -24.66 9.54 38.25
N SER A 187 -23.73 10.39 37.80
CA SER A 187 -22.31 10.23 38.10
C SER A 187 -21.99 10.61 39.54
N ALA A 188 -20.96 9.99 40.10
CA ALA A 188 -20.43 10.37 41.41
C ALA A 188 -19.99 11.84 41.46
N ALA A 189 -19.64 12.43 40.31
CA ALA A 189 -19.22 13.82 40.22
C ALA A 189 -20.36 14.82 40.42
N ALA A 190 -21.60 14.49 40.01
CA ALA A 190 -22.75 15.39 40.17
C ALA A 190 -23.15 15.63 41.64
N GLY A 191 -22.78 14.72 42.54
CA GLY A 191 -23.01 14.88 43.99
C GLY A 191 -21.97 15.74 44.71
N ILE A 192 -20.93 16.24 44.02
CA ILE A 192 -19.85 17.00 44.65
C ILE A 192 -20.31 18.43 44.91
N THR A 193 -20.42 18.78 46.19
CA THR A 193 -20.79 20.09 46.70
C THR A 193 -19.56 20.99 46.87
N ALA A 194 -19.76 22.32 46.87
CA ALA A 194 -18.71 23.29 47.18
C ALA A 194 -18.07 23.08 48.57
N ALA A 195 -18.84 22.55 49.52
CA ALA A 195 -18.32 22.18 50.84
C ALA A 195 -17.32 21.01 50.76
N GLN A 196 -17.61 19.98 49.96
CA GLN A 196 -16.70 18.86 49.73
C GLN A 196 -15.43 19.31 49.00
N ILE A 197 -15.55 20.20 48.01
CA ILE A 197 -14.39 20.79 47.31
C ILE A 197 -13.53 21.60 48.29
N GLY A 198 -14.15 22.40 49.16
CA GLY A 198 -13.45 23.16 50.20
C GLY A 198 -12.77 22.27 51.25
N GLN A 199 -13.29 21.06 51.47
CA GLN A 199 -12.72 20.05 52.37
C GLN A 199 -11.54 19.29 51.75
N TRP A 200 -11.30 19.31 50.43
CA TRP A 200 -10.16 18.59 49.84
C TRP A 200 -8.79 19.10 50.34
N ASN A 201 -8.73 20.36 50.78
CA ASN A 201 -7.54 20.93 51.42
C ASN A 201 -7.43 20.59 52.92
N SER A 202 -8.35 19.81 53.49
CA SER A 202 -8.38 19.45 54.90
C SER A 202 -8.78 17.98 55.07
N ALA A 203 -7.80 17.11 55.36
CA ALA A 203 -8.05 15.68 55.57
C ALA A 203 -8.96 15.45 56.79
N PHE A 204 -10.25 15.22 56.55
CA PHE A 204 -11.21 14.82 57.58
C PHE A 204 -11.55 13.33 57.40
N GLY A 205 -11.11 12.50 58.37
CA GLY A 205 -11.54 11.10 58.49
C GLY A 205 -10.42 10.06 58.58
N TRP A 206 -9.18 10.39 58.22
CA TRP A 206 -8.03 9.45 58.28
C TRP A 206 -7.09 9.68 59.48
N GLY A 207 -7.42 10.65 60.33
CA GLY A 207 -6.58 11.02 61.48
C GLY A 207 -5.33 11.81 61.07
N ASN A 208 -4.50 12.13 62.06
CA ASN A 208 -3.25 12.86 61.83
C ASN A 208 -2.19 11.92 61.22
N HIS A 209 -1.87 12.09 59.93
CA HIS A 209 -0.88 11.25 59.24
C HIS A 209 0.54 11.35 59.82
N THR A 210 0.86 12.41 60.58
CA THR A 210 2.15 12.49 61.31
C THR A 210 2.26 11.49 62.46
N THR A 211 1.13 10.96 62.94
CA THR A 211 1.06 9.89 63.95
C THR A 211 0.95 8.48 63.36
N ALA A 212 0.70 8.36 62.05
CA ALA A 212 0.37 7.08 61.41
C ALA A 212 1.58 6.15 61.17
N GLY A 213 2.80 6.59 61.48
CA GLY A 213 3.97 5.71 61.51
C GLY A 213 4.36 5.09 60.17
N TYR A 214 3.96 5.68 59.04
CA TYR A 214 4.42 5.26 57.71
C TYR A 214 5.96 5.23 57.65
N LEU A 215 6.49 4.39 56.77
CA LEU A 215 7.91 4.04 56.59
C LEU A 215 8.86 5.16 57.07
N LYS A 216 9.39 5.03 58.30
CA LYS A 216 10.29 6.05 58.91
C LYS A 216 11.75 5.85 58.51
N THR A 217 12.07 4.67 58.00
CA THR A 217 13.39 4.27 57.53
C THR A 217 13.20 3.33 56.35
N GLU A 218 13.53 3.83 55.17
CA GLU A 218 13.85 3.02 54.01
C GLU A 218 15.36 2.80 54.04
N THR A 219 15.79 1.55 53.89
CA THR A 219 17.23 1.24 53.82
C THR A 219 17.59 0.98 52.37
N ASP A 220 17.55 2.02 51.55
CA ASP A 220 18.14 1.93 50.22
C ASP A 220 19.64 1.69 50.37
N PRO A 221 20.24 0.81 49.54
CA PRO A 221 21.68 0.76 49.41
C PRO A 221 22.19 2.16 49.04
N LYS A 222 22.79 2.88 50.00
CA LYS A 222 23.41 4.16 49.71
C LYS A 222 24.58 3.92 48.76
N ILE A 223 24.62 4.69 47.67
CA ILE A 223 25.81 4.73 46.81
C ILE A 223 26.95 5.32 47.65
N GLY A 224 28.03 4.55 47.84
CA GLY A 224 29.25 5.06 48.45
C GLY A 224 29.86 6.19 47.61
N SER A 225 30.98 6.77 48.05
CA SER A 225 31.70 7.73 47.22
C SER A 225 32.12 7.08 45.89
N THR A 226 31.64 7.61 44.77
CA THR A 226 32.08 7.18 43.44
C THR A 226 33.52 7.60 43.20
N GLN A 227 34.39 6.67 42.83
CA GLN A 227 35.78 6.96 42.47
C GLN A 227 35.97 6.82 40.96
N THR A 228 36.64 7.81 40.34
CA THR A 228 36.97 7.77 38.92
C THR A 228 37.78 6.50 38.60
N GLY A 229 37.30 5.70 37.63
CA GLY A 229 37.98 4.48 37.18
C GLY A 229 37.76 3.24 38.04
N LYS A 230 36.82 3.26 39.00
CA LYS A 230 36.46 2.11 39.84
C LYS A 230 35.04 1.63 39.57
N TRP A 231 34.82 0.33 39.78
CA TRP A 231 33.52 -0.31 39.58
C TRP A 231 32.70 -0.31 40.87
N CYS A 232 31.39 -0.18 40.72
CA CYS A 232 30.42 -0.29 41.80
C CYS A 232 29.86 -1.71 41.87
N VAL A 233 29.97 -2.37 43.01
CA VAL A 233 29.32 -3.67 43.27
C VAL A 233 28.27 -3.54 44.37
N GLY A 234 27.11 -4.15 44.14
CA GLY A 234 26.07 -4.27 45.15
C GLY A 234 26.42 -5.40 46.11
N THR A 235 26.47 -5.08 47.41
CA THR A 235 26.71 -6.06 48.49
C THR A 235 25.41 -6.53 49.14
N GLY A 236 24.26 -6.12 48.61
CA GLY A 236 22.94 -6.32 49.22
C GLY A 236 22.54 -5.23 50.21
N THR A 237 23.49 -4.56 50.86
CA THR A 237 23.22 -3.46 51.81
C THR A 237 23.84 -2.12 51.40
N GLN A 238 24.85 -2.13 50.53
CA GLN A 238 25.54 -0.94 50.03
C GLN A 238 26.00 -1.13 48.59
N ILE A 239 26.15 -0.02 47.87
CA ILE A 239 26.84 0.02 46.57
C ILE A 239 28.25 0.55 46.83
N ILE A 240 29.25 -0.31 46.69
CA ILE A 240 30.66 0.02 46.96
C ILE A 240 31.37 0.29 45.63
N CYS A 241 31.87 1.51 45.44
CA CYS A 241 32.44 2.02 44.18
C CYS A 241 33.97 2.19 44.21
N ASP A 242 34.68 1.23 44.79
CA ASP A 242 36.16 1.20 44.88
C ASP A 242 36.77 -0.05 44.21
N GLN A 243 35.93 -0.88 43.59
CA GLN A 243 36.37 -2.16 43.07
C GLN A 243 37.27 -1.99 41.86
N THR A 244 38.35 -2.74 41.84
CA THR A 244 39.14 -2.97 40.64
C THR A 244 38.26 -3.69 39.61
N ALA A 245 38.44 -3.39 38.32
CA ALA A 245 37.72 -4.09 37.27
C ALA A 245 37.86 -5.61 37.45
N PRO A 246 36.78 -6.40 37.30
CA PRO A 246 36.84 -7.85 37.44
C PRO A 246 37.92 -8.45 36.52
N ALA A 247 38.84 -9.21 37.12
CA ALA A 247 39.87 -9.94 36.37
C ALA A 247 39.20 -11.09 35.60
N GLY A 248 38.86 -10.83 34.34
CA GLY A 248 38.18 -11.80 33.48
C GLY A 248 37.69 -11.26 32.14
N GLY A 249 37.57 -9.93 31.98
CA GLY A 249 37.48 -9.29 30.66
C GLY A 249 38.86 -8.76 30.27
N THR A 250 39.36 -9.11 29.08
CA THR A 250 40.63 -8.58 28.55
C THR A 250 40.56 -7.10 28.16
N GLY A 251 39.37 -6.49 28.15
CA GLY A 251 39.15 -5.07 27.86
C GLY A 251 38.57 -4.27 29.04
N GLY A 252 38.85 -2.97 29.05
CA GLY A 252 38.30 -1.96 29.96
C GLY A 252 37.25 -1.05 29.30
N VAL A 253 36.76 -0.06 30.05
CA VAL A 253 35.82 0.96 29.53
C VAL A 253 36.59 2.18 29.05
N LYS A 254 36.40 2.55 27.78
CA LYS A 254 36.98 3.72 27.12
C LYS A 254 35.88 4.70 26.76
N VAL A 255 36.18 5.99 26.86
CA VAL A 255 35.29 7.06 26.40
C VAL A 255 36.04 7.90 25.39
N ILE A 256 35.50 7.99 24.17
CA ILE A 256 36.06 8.82 23.12
C ILE A 256 35.11 9.95 22.73
N ASN A 257 35.70 11.08 22.34
CA ASN A 257 35.04 12.28 21.85
C ASN A 257 35.96 13.01 20.86
N ALA A 258 35.50 14.14 20.33
CA ALA A 258 36.23 14.93 19.33
C ALA A 258 37.66 15.33 19.75
N SER A 259 37.96 15.43 21.06
CA SER A 259 39.27 15.86 21.56
C SER A 259 40.29 14.74 21.72
N ASN A 260 39.84 13.51 22.00
CA ASN A 260 40.72 12.42 22.43
C ASN A 260 40.69 11.16 21.53
N TYR A 261 39.80 11.09 20.53
CA TYR A 261 39.64 9.88 19.72
C TYR A 261 40.94 9.43 19.04
N LYS A 262 41.76 10.36 18.53
CA LYS A 262 43.06 10.06 17.92
C LYS A 262 44.16 9.62 18.91
N GLN A 263 43.98 9.88 20.20
CA GLN A 263 44.99 9.62 21.24
C GLN A 263 44.68 8.36 22.06
N THR A 264 43.44 7.86 21.97
CA THR A 264 42.97 6.72 22.75
C THR A 264 43.45 5.43 22.10
N THR A 265 44.10 4.58 22.88
CA THR A 265 44.46 3.22 22.48
C THR A 265 43.43 2.22 23.02
N PHE A 266 43.17 1.18 22.22
CA PHE A 266 42.20 0.14 22.52
C PHE A 266 42.87 -1.21 22.69
N GLN A 267 42.24 -2.08 23.46
CA GLN A 267 42.62 -3.47 23.65
C GLN A 267 41.45 -4.39 23.28
N ASN A 268 41.75 -5.65 22.98
CA ASN A 268 40.73 -6.61 22.58
C ASN A 268 39.64 -6.75 23.65
N GLY A 269 38.39 -6.58 23.24
CA GLY A 269 37.22 -6.63 24.11
C GLY A 269 36.93 -5.33 24.90
N ASP A 270 37.58 -4.20 24.60
CA ASP A 270 37.25 -2.93 25.23
C ASP A 270 35.78 -2.53 24.95
N MET A 271 35.13 -1.95 25.95
CA MET A 271 33.85 -1.26 25.78
C MET A 271 34.12 0.23 25.48
N VAL A 272 33.70 0.71 24.33
CA VAL A 272 33.97 2.07 23.86
C VAL A 272 32.67 2.87 23.83
N ARG A 273 32.55 3.90 24.67
CA ARG A 273 31.46 4.88 24.58
C ARG A 273 31.90 6.06 23.72
N ILE A 274 31.12 6.39 22.70
CA ILE A 274 31.33 7.60 21.90
C ILE A 274 30.45 8.71 22.46
N GLU A 275 31.06 9.82 22.86
CA GLU A 275 30.34 11.01 23.28
C GLU A 275 30.14 11.97 22.12
N GLY A 276 28.87 12.16 21.74
CA GLY A 276 28.47 13.02 20.63
C GLY A 276 28.83 12.44 19.26
N ILE A 277 28.82 13.30 18.24
CA ILE A 277 29.24 12.96 16.89
C ILE A 277 30.68 13.45 16.70
N ILE A 278 31.58 12.53 16.33
CA ILE A 278 32.98 12.83 16.03
C ILE A 278 33.10 13.15 14.55
N THR A 279 33.51 14.38 14.24
CA THR A 279 33.84 14.76 12.86
C THR A 279 35.22 14.20 12.49
N VAL A 280 35.25 13.41 11.42
CA VAL A 280 36.43 12.74 10.88
C VAL A 280 36.85 13.49 9.61
N THR A 281 38.07 14.04 9.62
CA THR A 281 38.64 14.84 8.50
C THR A 281 39.77 14.10 7.77
N GLN A 282 40.11 12.92 8.23
CA GLN A 282 41.14 12.02 7.72
C GLN A 282 40.91 10.65 8.34
N ASP A 283 41.47 9.60 7.75
CA ASP A 283 41.26 8.23 8.21
C ASP A 283 41.59 8.03 9.70
N TYR A 284 40.75 7.28 10.38
CA TYR A 284 40.86 6.94 11.79
C TYR A 284 40.95 5.42 11.95
N GLN A 285 42.18 4.96 12.15
CA GLN A 285 42.54 3.54 12.15
C GLN A 285 42.77 2.99 13.57
N ALA A 286 42.52 3.79 14.62
CA ALA A 286 42.91 3.39 15.98
C ALA A 286 42.03 2.26 16.56
N LEU A 287 40.73 2.27 16.26
CA LEU A 287 39.78 1.20 16.66
C LEU A 287 40.14 -0.14 15.99
N GLY A 288 40.54 -0.08 14.72
CA GLY A 288 41.01 -1.20 13.90
C GLY A 288 42.12 -2.08 14.50
N ASN A 289 42.90 -1.58 15.45
CA ASN A 289 44.00 -2.34 16.05
C ASN A 289 43.55 -3.34 17.13
N ALA A 290 42.27 -3.36 17.48
CA ALA A 290 41.72 -4.22 18.53
C ALA A 290 40.50 -4.99 18.02
N GLU A 291 40.39 -6.23 18.48
CA GLU A 291 39.30 -7.14 18.08
C GLU A 291 38.20 -7.20 19.14
N GLY A 292 36.96 -7.49 18.72
CA GLY A 292 35.86 -7.78 19.64
C GLY A 292 35.40 -6.58 20.48
N LEU A 293 35.63 -5.36 20.02
CA LEU A 293 35.19 -4.14 20.71
C LEU A 293 33.66 -4.08 20.82
N THR A 294 33.17 -3.49 21.91
CA THR A 294 31.76 -3.11 22.05
C THR A 294 31.63 -1.59 22.04
N VAL A 295 31.19 -1.02 20.93
CA VAL A 295 31.01 0.42 20.75
C VAL A 295 29.58 0.82 21.07
N VAL A 296 29.36 1.89 21.83
CA VAL A 296 28.02 2.33 22.26
C VAL A 296 27.82 3.84 22.07
N GLY A 297 26.72 4.20 21.42
CA GLY A 297 26.22 5.55 21.28
C GLY A 297 27.07 6.44 20.36
N GLY A 298 26.74 7.73 20.34
CA GLY A 298 27.47 8.74 19.58
C GLY A 298 27.45 8.48 18.08
N GLY A 299 28.57 8.75 17.41
CA GLY A 299 28.68 8.52 15.98
C GLY A 299 29.90 9.14 15.31
N PHE A 300 30.01 8.94 14.01
CA PHE A 300 31.05 9.50 13.16
C PHE A 300 30.43 10.23 11.96
N LEU A 301 30.99 11.40 11.64
CA LEU A 301 30.62 12.21 10.50
C LEU A 301 31.86 12.49 9.66
N GLY A 302 31.91 12.03 8.41
CA GLY A 302 32.97 12.43 7.48
C GLY A 302 32.67 13.77 6.84
N THR A 303 33.71 14.54 6.51
CA THR A 303 33.57 15.88 5.93
C THR A 303 33.50 15.88 4.41
N ALA A 304 34.16 14.93 3.75
CA ALA A 304 34.22 14.80 2.31
C ALA A 304 33.54 13.53 1.78
N GLY A 305 33.13 12.61 2.66
CA GLY A 305 32.54 11.34 2.27
C GLY A 305 33.56 10.30 1.80
N THR A 306 34.85 10.57 2.01
CA THR A 306 35.98 9.70 1.62
C THR A 306 36.78 9.25 2.83
N GLU A 307 36.54 9.85 3.99
CA GLU A 307 37.24 9.51 5.22
C GLU A 307 36.79 8.15 5.74
N GLU A 308 37.75 7.41 6.26
CA GLU A 308 37.54 6.05 6.74
C GLU A 308 37.65 5.96 8.26
N VAL A 309 36.77 5.18 8.88
CA VAL A 309 36.92 4.69 10.24
C VAL A 309 37.05 3.18 10.19
N ASP A 310 38.24 2.68 10.50
CA ASP A 310 38.43 1.24 10.69
C ASP A 310 37.95 0.87 12.08
N LEU A 311 36.86 0.10 12.13
CA LEU A 311 36.24 -0.35 13.37
C LEU A 311 36.94 -1.58 13.94
N GLY A 312 37.75 -2.30 13.15
CA GLY A 312 38.37 -3.57 13.53
C GLY A 312 37.48 -4.78 13.30
N ASP A 313 37.96 -5.93 13.76
CA ASP A 313 37.33 -7.22 13.50
C ASP A 313 36.40 -7.64 14.65
N GLU A 314 35.28 -8.27 14.28
CA GLU A 314 34.28 -8.81 15.21
C GLU A 314 33.68 -7.77 16.18
N VAL A 315 33.70 -6.49 15.81
CA VAL A 315 33.18 -5.40 16.63
C VAL A 315 31.66 -5.37 16.63
N THR A 316 31.07 -5.08 17.79
CA THR A 316 29.63 -4.79 17.91
C THR A 316 29.41 -3.32 18.24
N VAL A 317 28.61 -2.63 17.43
CA VAL A 317 28.25 -1.23 17.58
C VAL A 317 26.77 -1.10 17.91
N PHE A 318 26.44 -0.38 18.97
CA PHE A 318 25.07 -0.13 19.44
C PHE A 318 24.71 1.34 19.36
N GLY A 319 23.60 1.68 18.69
CA GLY A 319 22.99 3.00 18.81
C GLY A 319 23.82 4.16 18.27
N ALA A 320 24.76 3.89 17.35
CA ALA A 320 25.63 4.90 16.77
C ALA A 320 25.06 5.45 15.46
N THR A 321 25.38 6.71 15.15
CA THR A 321 25.08 7.33 13.86
C THR A 321 26.33 7.45 12.99
N PHE A 322 26.21 7.06 11.73
CA PHE A 322 27.27 7.17 10.73
C PHE A 322 26.76 7.99 9.57
N GLU A 323 27.48 9.07 9.23
CA GLU A 323 27.07 9.98 8.16
C GLU A 323 28.26 10.36 7.29
N ASN A 324 28.10 10.21 5.96
CA ASN A 324 29.14 10.55 4.98
C ASN A 324 30.52 9.97 5.35
N ILE A 325 30.57 8.70 5.74
CA ILE A 325 31.77 8.07 6.27
C ILE A 325 31.94 6.67 5.70
N LEU A 326 33.19 6.30 5.39
CA LEU A 326 33.55 4.95 5.02
C LEU A 326 33.90 4.18 6.29
N LEU A 327 33.37 2.98 6.43
CA LEU A 327 33.71 2.08 7.51
C LEU A 327 34.53 0.93 6.94
N ASP A 328 35.53 0.51 7.70
CA ASP A 328 36.32 -0.68 7.44
C ASP A 328 36.32 -1.62 8.66
N GLY A 329 36.81 -2.83 8.43
CA GLY A 329 36.83 -3.94 9.39
C GLY A 329 36.19 -5.20 8.82
N ASN A 330 36.07 -6.23 9.66
CA ASN A 330 35.52 -7.51 9.27
C ASN A 330 34.43 -8.00 10.24
N SER A 331 33.33 -8.51 9.69
CA SER A 331 32.21 -9.09 10.46
C SER A 331 31.67 -8.18 11.57
N VAL A 332 31.65 -6.86 11.31
CA VAL A 332 31.16 -5.87 12.26
C VAL A 332 29.64 -5.95 12.36
N ARG A 333 29.13 -6.01 13.60
CA ARG A 333 27.71 -6.03 13.92
C ARG A 333 27.22 -4.64 14.31
N PHE A 334 26.25 -4.10 13.59
CA PHE A 334 25.55 -2.87 13.91
C PHE A 334 24.16 -3.17 14.45
N VAL A 335 23.84 -2.61 15.61
CA VAL A 335 22.55 -2.83 16.30
C VAL A 335 21.94 -1.48 16.64
N ASN A 336 20.73 -1.23 16.16
CA ASN A 336 20.02 0.04 16.35
C ASN A 336 20.81 1.27 15.89
N CYS A 337 21.61 1.13 14.84
CA CYS A 337 22.44 2.20 14.29
C CYS A 337 21.68 2.98 13.20
N ILE A 338 22.17 4.19 12.89
CA ILE A 338 21.63 5.02 11.82
C ILE A 338 22.73 5.29 10.79
N PHE A 339 22.44 5.10 9.51
CA PHE A 339 23.35 5.34 8.39
C PHE A 339 22.76 6.40 7.45
N LYS A 340 23.57 7.40 7.07
CA LYS A 340 23.15 8.52 6.22
C LYS A 340 24.21 8.94 5.21
N GLY A 341 23.78 9.45 4.05
CA GLY A 341 24.67 9.99 3.04
C GLY A 341 25.56 8.92 2.40
N ASN A 342 26.79 9.27 2.02
CA ASN A 342 27.72 8.31 1.42
C ASN A 342 28.30 7.38 2.48
N ILE A 343 27.97 6.08 2.44
CA ILE A 343 28.41 5.11 3.45
C ILE A 343 29.08 3.93 2.77
N ARG A 344 30.21 3.47 3.28
CA ARG A 344 30.71 2.11 3.00
C ARG A 344 30.63 1.32 4.28
N LEU A 345 29.94 0.18 4.26
CA LEU A 345 29.97 -0.74 5.39
C LEU A 345 31.17 -1.69 5.27
N PRO A 346 31.68 -2.21 6.40
CA PRO A 346 32.77 -3.18 6.42
C PRO A 346 32.40 -4.46 5.66
N PHE A 347 33.41 -5.27 5.32
CA PHE A 347 33.16 -6.57 4.72
C PHE A 347 32.36 -7.46 5.67
N ASP A 348 31.35 -8.13 5.13
CA ASP A 348 30.48 -9.03 5.90
C ASP A 348 29.78 -8.36 7.09
N ALA A 349 29.46 -7.07 6.98
CA ALA A 349 28.74 -6.35 8.03
C ALA A 349 27.34 -6.93 8.29
N HIS A 350 26.96 -7.05 9.56
CA HIS A 350 25.64 -7.49 9.98
C HIS A 350 24.87 -6.32 10.62
N VAL A 351 23.71 -5.98 10.08
CA VAL A 351 22.91 -4.83 10.47
C VAL A 351 21.57 -5.29 11.02
N TYR A 352 21.29 -4.95 12.28
CA TYR A 352 20.09 -5.38 13.01
C TYR A 352 19.35 -4.19 13.61
N GLY A 353 18.02 -4.14 13.51
CA GLY A 353 17.22 -3.12 14.21
C GLY A 353 17.54 -1.68 13.80
N SER A 354 18.22 -1.48 12.67
CA SER A 354 18.89 -0.23 12.32
C SER A 354 18.08 0.56 11.29
N ARG A 355 18.61 1.70 10.85
CA ARG A 355 18.00 2.51 9.79
C ARG A 355 19.01 3.04 8.80
N PHE A 356 18.75 2.83 7.51
CA PHE A 356 19.37 3.57 6.41
C PHE A 356 18.41 4.69 6.00
N SER A 357 18.87 5.94 6.03
CA SER A 357 18.05 7.11 5.71
C SER A 357 18.81 8.03 4.78
N ALA A 358 18.33 8.19 3.54
CA ALA A 358 19.05 8.93 2.50
C ALA A 358 20.51 8.44 2.35
N ALA A 359 20.72 7.13 2.49
CA ALA A 359 22.05 6.52 2.47
C ALA A 359 22.36 5.92 1.10
N THR A 360 23.59 6.09 0.63
CA THR A 360 24.10 5.42 -0.56
C THR A 360 25.28 4.56 -0.17
N SER A 361 25.14 3.24 -0.31
CA SER A 361 26.21 2.31 0.04
C SER A 361 27.35 2.36 -1.00
N GLY A 362 28.55 2.01 -0.56
CA GLY A 362 29.71 1.73 -1.42
C GLY A 362 29.54 0.43 -2.22
N THR A 363 30.48 0.19 -3.14
CA THR A 363 30.52 -1.01 -4.00
C THR A 363 31.72 -1.90 -3.71
N GLN A 364 32.63 -1.50 -2.84
CA GLN A 364 33.88 -2.24 -2.58
C GLN A 364 33.60 -3.55 -1.86
N PHE A 365 32.70 -3.54 -0.87
CA PHE A 365 32.36 -4.69 -0.05
C PHE A 365 30.87 -5.03 -0.15
N THR A 366 30.57 -6.31 0.05
CA THR A 366 29.20 -6.80 0.14
C THR A 366 28.77 -6.79 1.60
N ILE A 367 27.65 -6.12 1.89
CA ILE A 367 27.03 -6.17 3.22
C ILE A 367 26.55 -7.60 3.46
N GLY A 368 26.86 -8.18 4.61
CA GLY A 368 26.50 -9.55 4.93
C GLY A 368 25.00 -9.70 5.14
N VAL A 369 24.48 -9.17 6.23
CA VAL A 369 23.06 -9.32 6.61
C VAL A 369 22.46 -7.97 6.94
N ILE A 370 21.25 -7.71 6.45
CA ILE A 370 20.37 -6.67 6.94
C ILE A 370 19.10 -7.34 7.45
N HIS A 371 18.74 -7.08 8.71
CA HIS A 371 17.61 -7.74 9.36
C HIS A 371 16.86 -6.77 10.29
N SER A 372 15.53 -6.84 10.31
CA SER A 372 14.70 -5.96 11.15
C SER A 372 15.07 -4.47 10.99
N THR A 373 15.33 -4.04 9.76
CA THR A 373 15.95 -2.73 9.48
C THR A 373 15.06 -1.92 8.53
N GLU A 374 14.99 -0.61 8.75
CA GLU A 374 14.31 0.33 7.86
C GLU A 374 15.30 0.86 6.81
N ILE A 375 14.97 0.75 5.53
CA ILE A 375 15.73 1.28 4.40
C ILE A 375 14.85 2.31 3.70
N ASP A 376 15.14 3.59 3.89
CA ASP A 376 14.30 4.69 3.39
C ASP A 376 15.12 5.67 2.55
N ASN A 377 14.59 6.00 1.36
CA ASN A 377 15.21 6.88 0.38
C ASN A 377 16.69 6.53 0.12
N SER A 378 17.01 5.24 0.09
CA SER A 378 18.39 4.76 0.15
C SER A 378 18.74 3.88 -1.04
N THR A 379 20.02 3.83 -1.37
CA THR A 379 20.58 2.95 -2.41
C THR A 379 21.57 1.98 -1.78
N ILE A 380 21.21 0.71 -1.71
CA ILE A 380 22.07 -0.37 -1.20
C ILE A 380 22.61 -1.15 -2.40
N LYS A 381 23.86 -0.90 -2.78
CA LYS A 381 24.44 -1.42 -4.04
C LYS A 381 24.85 -2.90 -3.96
N ARG A 382 25.31 -3.38 -2.80
CA ARG A 382 25.77 -4.76 -2.60
C ARG A 382 25.37 -5.29 -1.24
N VAL A 383 24.56 -6.34 -1.23
CA VAL A 383 24.06 -7.00 -0.02
C VAL A 383 23.86 -8.48 -0.27
N ARG A 384 24.21 -9.33 0.68
CA ARG A 384 23.97 -10.77 0.57
C ARG A 384 22.52 -11.10 0.94
N SER A 385 22.06 -10.65 2.10
CA SER A 385 20.72 -10.97 2.59
C SER A 385 19.99 -9.79 3.21
N ILE A 386 18.68 -9.66 2.92
CA ILE A 386 17.75 -8.78 3.62
C ILE A 386 16.58 -9.60 4.15
N SER A 387 16.18 -9.40 5.41
CA SER A 387 15.02 -10.09 5.99
C SER A 387 14.26 -9.26 6.99
N ASP A 388 12.94 -9.54 7.09
CA ASP A 388 12.06 -8.96 8.12
C ASP A 388 12.21 -7.43 8.21
N SER A 389 12.35 -6.78 7.05
CA SER A 389 12.75 -5.38 6.94
C SER A 389 11.71 -4.57 6.16
N ASP A 390 11.84 -3.25 6.23
CA ASP A 390 11.01 -2.30 5.48
C ASP A 390 11.89 -1.56 4.47
N ILE A 391 11.52 -1.58 3.19
CA ILE A 391 12.25 -0.91 2.11
C ILE A 391 11.28 0.07 1.44
N ASN A 392 11.54 1.37 1.57
CA ASN A 392 10.68 2.41 1.03
C ASN A 392 11.49 3.41 0.19
N ASN A 393 10.96 3.83 -0.96
CA ASN A 393 11.59 4.81 -1.85
C ASN A 393 13.06 4.50 -2.19
N SER A 394 13.41 3.23 -2.29
CA SER A 394 14.80 2.77 -2.26
C SER A 394 15.16 1.92 -3.46
N THR A 395 16.46 1.82 -3.71
CA THR A 395 17.02 0.94 -4.74
C THR A 395 17.94 -0.09 -4.09
N ILE A 396 17.63 -1.37 -4.31
CA ILE A 396 18.46 -2.49 -3.86
C ILE A 396 19.17 -3.10 -5.07
N ALA A 397 20.50 -3.14 -4.98
CA ALA A 397 21.46 -3.41 -6.04
C ALA A 397 21.30 -2.43 -7.22
N GLY A 398 21.36 -2.93 -8.45
CA GLY A 398 21.29 -2.14 -9.67
C GLY A 398 21.78 -2.89 -10.90
N THR A 399 22.01 -2.16 -11.99
CA THR A 399 22.37 -2.72 -13.30
C THR A 399 23.87 -2.94 -13.50
N ALA A 400 24.73 -2.28 -12.72
CA ALA A 400 26.20 -2.40 -12.85
C ALA A 400 26.70 -3.79 -12.41
N LEU A 401 27.64 -4.42 -13.12
CA LEU A 401 28.08 -5.79 -12.88
C LEU A 401 28.55 -6.08 -11.44
N ASN A 402 29.03 -5.07 -10.72
CA ASN A 402 29.46 -5.16 -9.33
C ASN A 402 28.36 -4.87 -8.29
N PHE A 403 27.09 -4.70 -8.70
CA PHE A 403 25.96 -4.53 -7.79
C PHE A 403 25.24 -5.85 -7.68
N GLU A 404 24.93 -6.31 -6.47
CA GLU A 404 24.45 -7.68 -6.29
C GLU A 404 23.61 -7.82 -5.04
N VAL A 405 22.45 -8.45 -5.21
CA VAL A 405 21.76 -9.23 -4.18
C VAL A 405 22.23 -10.66 -4.38
N VAL A 406 22.87 -11.25 -3.36
CA VAL A 406 23.59 -12.52 -3.55
C VAL A 406 22.76 -13.73 -3.14
N ASP A 407 21.98 -13.65 -2.06
CA ASP A 407 21.35 -14.84 -1.47
C ASP A 407 19.83 -14.69 -1.36
N TYR A 408 19.32 -13.86 -0.44
CA TYR A 408 17.87 -13.74 -0.30
C TYR A 408 17.35 -12.37 0.15
N ILE A 409 16.13 -12.06 -0.29
CA ILE A 409 15.27 -11.04 0.30
C ILE A 409 13.99 -11.73 0.70
N ALA A 410 13.69 -11.74 2.01
CA ALA A 410 12.56 -12.50 2.54
C ALA A 410 11.77 -11.75 3.62
N ASN A 411 10.47 -12.02 3.70
CA ASN A 411 9.55 -11.45 4.70
C ASN A 411 9.68 -9.92 4.81
N THR A 412 9.95 -9.25 3.70
CA THR A 412 10.26 -7.82 3.66
C THR A 412 9.11 -7.09 3.00
N ARG A 413 8.71 -5.96 3.56
CA ARG A 413 7.77 -5.04 2.92
C ARG A 413 8.56 -4.06 2.07
N ILE A 414 8.15 -3.90 0.82
CA ILE A 414 8.86 -3.13 -0.18
C ILE A 414 7.86 -2.18 -0.83
N SER A 415 8.00 -0.87 -0.62
CA SER A 415 7.15 0.14 -1.22
C SER A 415 7.93 1.12 -2.09
N ASP A 416 7.37 1.51 -3.24
CA ASP A 416 7.90 2.60 -4.07
C ASP A 416 9.39 2.40 -4.43
N SER A 417 9.80 1.14 -4.60
CA SER A 417 11.20 0.75 -4.64
C SER A 417 11.52 -0.12 -5.85
N THR A 418 12.81 -0.16 -6.19
CA THR A 418 13.33 -1.06 -7.23
C THR A 418 14.31 -2.05 -6.65
N VAL A 419 14.16 -3.34 -6.97
CA VAL A 419 15.06 -4.40 -6.53
C VAL A 419 15.60 -5.15 -7.73
N TYR A 420 16.92 -5.28 -7.81
CA TYR A 420 17.60 -6.05 -8.85
C TYR A 420 18.06 -7.40 -8.29
N LEU A 421 17.44 -8.48 -8.76
CA LEU A 421 17.77 -9.86 -8.37
C LEU A 421 18.77 -10.44 -9.33
N ARG A 422 19.88 -10.98 -8.83
CA ARG A 422 20.96 -11.56 -9.65
C ARG A 422 21.10 -13.05 -9.43
N SER A 423 22.19 -13.61 -9.96
CA SER A 423 22.53 -15.01 -9.81
C SER A 423 22.39 -15.46 -8.35
N ASP A 424 21.69 -16.58 -8.17
CA ASP A 424 21.45 -17.26 -6.90
C ASP A 424 20.54 -16.50 -5.91
N SER A 425 19.91 -15.40 -6.34
CA SER A 425 18.93 -14.66 -5.55
C SER A 425 17.63 -15.44 -5.32
N ARG A 426 17.12 -15.36 -4.09
CA ARG A 426 15.81 -15.87 -3.66
C ARG A 426 14.97 -14.71 -3.10
N PHE A 427 13.87 -14.42 -3.77
CA PHE A 427 12.93 -13.36 -3.40
C PHE A 427 11.64 -14.01 -2.91
N VAL A 428 11.48 -14.16 -1.59
CA VAL A 428 10.49 -15.07 -1.01
C VAL A 428 9.62 -14.42 0.07
N GLY A 429 8.30 -14.53 -0.04
CA GLY A 429 7.40 -14.12 1.04
C GLY A 429 7.36 -12.60 1.28
N ASN A 430 7.63 -11.79 0.26
CA ASN A 430 7.66 -10.34 0.37
C ASN A 430 6.32 -9.71 -0.01
N GLU A 431 6.08 -8.51 0.53
CA GLU A 431 4.95 -7.66 0.17
C GLU A 431 5.46 -6.45 -0.62
N CYS A 432 5.15 -6.38 -1.91
CA CYS A 432 5.64 -5.36 -2.83
C CYS A 432 4.51 -4.41 -3.21
N GLY A 433 4.49 -3.21 -2.63
CA GLY A 433 3.60 -2.11 -3.03
C GLY A 433 4.28 -1.18 -4.03
N ASN A 434 3.63 -0.84 -5.15
CA ASN A 434 4.14 0.13 -6.13
C ASN A 434 5.63 -0.04 -6.47
N SER A 435 6.08 -1.27 -6.67
CA SER A 435 7.51 -1.59 -6.73
C SER A 435 7.86 -2.38 -8.00
N LEU A 436 9.11 -2.26 -8.43
CA LEU A 436 9.63 -2.99 -9.59
C LEU A 436 10.71 -3.99 -9.16
N ILE A 437 10.49 -5.25 -9.47
CA ILE A 437 11.49 -6.30 -9.33
C ILE A 437 12.08 -6.61 -10.70
N VAL A 438 13.39 -6.60 -10.82
CA VAL A 438 14.11 -6.78 -12.08
C VAL A 438 15.10 -7.93 -11.97
N ILE A 439 15.00 -8.89 -12.88
CA ILE A 439 16.10 -9.82 -13.19
C ILE A 439 16.85 -9.21 -14.39
N PRO A 440 18.07 -8.66 -14.19
CA PRO A 440 18.82 -7.99 -15.24
C PRO A 440 19.44 -9.00 -16.23
N PRO A 441 19.80 -8.56 -17.44
CA PRO A 441 20.29 -9.44 -18.51
C PRO A 441 21.51 -10.26 -18.09
N GLU A 442 22.43 -9.68 -17.30
CA GLU A 442 23.70 -10.28 -16.87
C GLU A 442 23.56 -11.45 -15.87
N THR A 443 22.34 -11.87 -15.54
CA THR A 443 22.08 -12.99 -14.62
C THR A 443 22.56 -14.32 -15.21
N SER A 444 23.38 -15.05 -14.46
CA SER A 444 24.12 -16.23 -14.95
C SER A 444 23.84 -17.54 -14.20
N SER A 445 23.01 -17.51 -13.14
CA SER A 445 22.60 -18.68 -12.38
C SER A 445 21.09 -18.68 -12.14
N GLY A 446 20.60 -19.43 -11.14
CA GLY A 446 19.19 -19.55 -10.83
C GLY A 446 18.64 -18.35 -10.05
N VAL A 447 17.37 -18.02 -10.28
CA VAL A 447 16.62 -17.02 -9.49
C VAL A 447 15.28 -17.61 -9.08
N VAL A 448 14.90 -17.46 -7.82
CA VAL A 448 13.61 -17.93 -7.31
C VAL A 448 12.81 -16.75 -6.79
N ILE A 449 11.61 -16.56 -7.33
CA ILE A 449 10.63 -15.57 -6.89
C ILE A 449 9.40 -16.34 -6.44
N SER A 450 9.14 -16.42 -5.13
CA SER A 450 8.06 -17.26 -4.61
C SER A 450 7.28 -16.71 -3.43
N GLY A 451 5.97 -16.95 -3.41
CA GLY A 451 5.13 -16.59 -2.26
C GLY A 451 5.02 -15.08 -2.00
N ASN A 452 5.28 -14.23 -3.01
CA ASN A 452 5.22 -12.78 -2.85
C ASN A 452 3.84 -12.23 -3.22
N ILE A 453 3.53 -11.05 -2.69
CA ILE A 453 2.37 -10.24 -3.06
C ILE A 453 2.88 -9.02 -3.82
N PHE A 454 2.33 -8.75 -5.01
CA PHE A 454 2.63 -7.59 -5.81
C PHE A 454 1.38 -6.73 -5.98
N ASP A 455 1.39 -5.54 -5.39
CA ASP A 455 0.26 -4.62 -5.34
C ASP A 455 0.64 -3.25 -5.92
N GLY A 456 0.29 -3.02 -7.18
CA GLY A 456 0.52 -1.74 -7.87
C GLY A 456 1.88 -1.59 -8.55
N LEU A 457 1.90 -0.74 -9.57
CA LEU A 457 3.10 -0.41 -10.35
C LEU A 457 3.89 0.71 -9.69
N LEU A 458 5.22 0.63 -9.79
CA LEU A 458 6.08 1.78 -9.55
C LEU A 458 5.78 2.88 -10.59
N GLU A 459 5.79 4.14 -10.18
CA GLU A 459 5.49 5.27 -11.07
C GLU A 459 6.36 5.23 -12.35
N GLY A 460 5.70 5.37 -13.50
CA GLY A 460 6.35 5.33 -14.82
C GLY A 460 6.75 3.93 -15.31
N GLN A 461 6.49 2.86 -14.54
CA GLN A 461 6.69 1.48 -14.98
C GLN A 461 5.40 0.88 -15.54
N THR A 462 5.56 -0.19 -16.31
CA THR A 462 4.46 -0.91 -16.96
C THR A 462 4.27 -2.34 -16.44
N GLU A 463 5.13 -2.79 -15.54
CA GLU A 463 5.09 -4.10 -14.89
C GLU A 463 5.64 -4.03 -13.47
N VAL A 464 5.28 -5.01 -12.64
CA VAL A 464 5.86 -5.21 -11.30
C VAL A 464 7.05 -6.16 -11.32
N LEU A 465 7.13 -7.04 -12.32
CA LEU A 465 8.22 -8.00 -12.48
C LEU A 465 8.75 -7.99 -13.92
N ARG A 466 10.01 -7.63 -14.08
CA ARG A 466 10.73 -7.69 -15.36
C ARG A 466 11.78 -8.80 -15.35
N VAL A 467 11.72 -9.68 -16.35
CA VAL A 467 12.67 -10.77 -16.54
C VAL A 467 13.41 -10.61 -17.86
N HIS A 468 14.72 -10.33 -17.79
CA HIS A 468 15.60 -10.34 -18.95
C HIS A 468 16.29 -11.70 -19.10
N ALA A 469 15.91 -12.45 -20.14
CA ALA A 469 16.48 -13.75 -20.48
C ALA A 469 17.48 -13.64 -21.64
N ASP A 470 18.47 -12.74 -21.51
CA ASP A 470 19.42 -12.37 -22.58
C ASP A 470 20.73 -13.18 -22.58
N THR A 471 21.11 -13.79 -21.45
CA THR A 471 22.38 -14.51 -21.36
C THR A 471 22.29 -15.96 -21.83
N SER A 472 23.42 -16.46 -22.32
CA SER A 472 23.65 -17.88 -22.57
C SER A 472 23.80 -18.73 -21.29
N ASN A 473 23.82 -18.08 -20.11
CA ASN A 473 24.23 -18.68 -18.86
C ASN A 473 23.12 -18.83 -17.81
N PHE A 474 21.98 -18.11 -17.90
CA PHE A 474 20.92 -18.33 -16.91
C PHE A 474 20.48 -19.79 -16.93
N ARG A 475 20.44 -20.43 -15.75
CA ARG A 475 20.10 -21.86 -15.62
C ARG A 475 18.62 -22.04 -15.34
N MET A 476 18.10 -21.39 -14.30
CA MET A 476 16.72 -21.63 -13.89
C MET A 476 16.10 -20.40 -13.25
N ILE A 477 15.10 -19.80 -13.89
CA ILE A 477 14.32 -18.74 -13.29
C ILE A 477 12.95 -19.32 -12.93
N GLN A 478 12.56 -19.20 -11.67
CA GLN A 478 11.28 -19.68 -11.16
C GLN A 478 10.47 -18.52 -10.60
N VAL A 479 9.26 -18.33 -11.12
CA VAL A 479 8.27 -17.39 -10.61
C VAL A 479 7.07 -18.22 -10.18
N THR A 480 6.96 -18.52 -8.88
CA THR A 480 5.98 -19.51 -8.41
C THR A 480 5.21 -19.14 -7.15
N GLY A 481 3.89 -19.39 -7.14
CA GLY A 481 3.09 -19.18 -5.92
C GLY A 481 2.93 -17.71 -5.52
N ASN A 482 3.06 -16.76 -6.46
CA ASN A 482 2.93 -15.34 -6.19
C ASN A 482 1.50 -14.85 -6.45
N ASN A 483 1.09 -13.79 -5.75
CA ASN A 483 -0.18 -13.09 -5.95
C ASN A 483 0.09 -11.72 -6.60
N PHE A 484 -0.54 -11.46 -7.74
CA PHE A 484 -0.47 -10.20 -8.45
C PHE A 484 -1.82 -9.49 -8.38
N THR A 485 -1.87 -8.35 -7.70
CA THR A 485 -3.08 -7.57 -7.41
C THR A 485 -3.05 -6.16 -7.98
N ILE A 486 -2.25 -5.96 -9.04
CA ILE A 486 -2.13 -4.68 -9.79
C ILE A 486 -3.49 -4.09 -10.21
N GLN A 487 -3.57 -2.81 -10.55
CA GLN A 487 -4.84 -2.15 -10.86
C GLN A 487 -5.42 -2.57 -12.22
N THR A 488 -6.74 -2.45 -12.42
CA THR A 488 -7.42 -2.85 -13.68
C THR A 488 -6.91 -2.09 -14.92
N GLY A 489 -6.34 -0.89 -14.74
CA GLY A 489 -5.73 -0.10 -15.81
C GLY A 489 -4.25 -0.41 -16.08
N ASP A 490 -3.61 -1.22 -15.24
CA ASP A 490 -2.18 -1.49 -15.35
C ASP A 490 -1.89 -2.42 -16.54
N PRO A 491 -0.86 -2.15 -17.37
CA PRO A 491 -0.68 -2.87 -18.63
C PRO A 491 -0.42 -4.37 -18.45
N ARG A 492 0.47 -4.73 -17.53
CA ARG A 492 0.90 -6.12 -17.32
C ARG A 492 1.47 -6.40 -15.93
N SER A 493 1.40 -7.64 -15.47
CA SER A 493 2.08 -8.06 -14.21
C SER A 493 3.54 -8.45 -14.45
N ILE A 494 3.78 -9.36 -15.39
CA ILE A 494 5.11 -9.87 -15.70
C ILE A 494 5.48 -9.49 -17.14
N PHE A 495 6.69 -8.95 -17.32
CA PHE A 495 7.28 -8.78 -18.64
C PHE A 495 8.52 -9.65 -18.81
N VAL A 496 8.45 -10.58 -19.75
CA VAL A 496 9.59 -11.45 -20.12
C VAL A 496 10.12 -11.03 -21.47
N THR A 497 11.40 -10.69 -21.51
CA THR A 497 12.08 -10.21 -22.71
C THR A 497 13.44 -10.89 -22.88
N GLY A 498 14.04 -10.70 -24.04
CA GLY A 498 15.43 -11.03 -24.29
C GLY A 498 15.67 -12.25 -25.18
N THR A 499 16.84 -12.33 -25.78
CA THR A 499 17.21 -13.40 -26.73
C THR A 499 18.09 -14.43 -26.04
N ALA A 500 17.55 -15.62 -25.80
CA ALA A 500 18.33 -16.76 -25.33
C ALA A 500 19.32 -17.19 -26.42
N THR A 501 20.59 -16.90 -26.22
CA THR A 501 21.70 -17.19 -27.16
C THR A 501 22.49 -18.45 -26.77
N GLY A 502 22.12 -19.13 -25.68
CA GLY A 502 22.82 -20.29 -25.15
C GLY A 502 22.52 -21.60 -25.88
N THR A 503 23.53 -22.46 -25.98
CA THR A 503 23.40 -23.86 -26.47
C THR A 503 23.00 -24.84 -25.36
N SER A 504 22.89 -24.37 -24.11
CA SER A 504 22.58 -25.25 -22.98
C SER A 504 21.08 -25.59 -22.98
N LYS A 505 20.75 -26.88 -23.12
CA LYS A 505 19.38 -27.42 -22.98
C LYS A 505 18.81 -27.30 -21.54
N LEU A 506 19.46 -26.50 -20.69
CA LEU A 506 19.20 -26.38 -19.27
C LEU A 506 18.60 -25.02 -18.90
N GLN A 507 18.46 -24.08 -19.84
CA GLN A 507 17.84 -22.78 -19.60
C GLN A 507 16.31 -22.94 -19.51
N LEU A 508 15.76 -22.89 -18.29
CA LEU A 508 14.32 -23.01 -18.07
C LEU A 508 13.81 -21.78 -17.31
N LEU A 509 12.82 -21.11 -17.89
CA LEU A 509 11.95 -20.18 -17.17
C LEU A 509 10.64 -20.90 -16.81
N LEU A 510 10.31 -20.94 -15.53
CA LEU A 510 9.07 -21.51 -15.03
C LEU A 510 8.23 -20.42 -14.40
N ILE A 511 7.03 -20.18 -14.93
CA ILE A 511 6.02 -19.30 -14.32
C ILE A 511 4.84 -20.18 -13.93
N ALA A 512 4.74 -20.53 -12.64
CA ALA A 512 3.76 -21.53 -12.21
C ALA A 512 3.01 -21.23 -10.93
N ASN A 513 1.75 -21.67 -10.86
CA ASN A 513 0.91 -21.55 -9.66
C ASN A 513 0.79 -20.12 -9.13
N ASN A 514 0.83 -19.11 -10.01
CA ASN A 514 0.62 -17.72 -9.61
C ASN A 514 -0.85 -17.34 -9.78
N ASN A 515 -1.32 -16.39 -8.96
CA ASN A 515 -2.64 -15.81 -9.05
C ASN A 515 -2.54 -14.38 -9.60
N PHE A 516 -3.16 -14.13 -10.74
CA PHE A 516 -3.25 -12.81 -11.35
C PHE A 516 -4.70 -12.32 -11.21
N LEU A 517 -4.94 -11.37 -10.31
CA LEU A 517 -6.30 -11.02 -9.90
C LEU A 517 -6.91 -9.84 -10.68
N LYS A 518 -6.07 -9.03 -11.33
CA LYS A 518 -6.42 -7.77 -12.01
C LYS A 518 -5.32 -7.37 -13.01
N GLY A 519 -5.58 -6.35 -13.83
CA GLY A 519 -4.66 -5.78 -14.82
C GLY A 519 -4.94 -6.22 -16.26
N GLY A 520 -4.26 -5.63 -17.24
CA GLY A 520 -4.46 -5.92 -18.67
C GLY A 520 -4.02 -7.34 -19.05
N LYS A 521 -2.71 -7.61 -18.93
CA LYS A 521 -2.12 -8.94 -19.18
C LYS A 521 -1.41 -9.47 -17.93
N ALA A 522 -1.66 -10.71 -17.55
CA ALA A 522 -0.85 -11.39 -16.56
C ALA A 522 0.62 -11.44 -17.01
N ILE A 523 0.86 -11.86 -18.25
CA ILE A 523 2.20 -12.05 -18.79
C ILE A 523 2.28 -11.43 -20.18
N GLU A 524 3.29 -10.60 -20.42
CA GLU A 524 3.72 -10.24 -21.76
C GLU A 524 5.08 -10.87 -22.06
N TYR A 525 5.21 -11.46 -23.24
CA TYR A 525 6.32 -12.33 -23.58
C TYR A 525 6.88 -12.02 -24.97
N THR A 526 8.12 -11.55 -25.03
CA THR A 526 8.87 -11.27 -26.26
C THR A 526 10.22 -11.99 -26.32
N SER A 527 10.44 -12.95 -25.43
CA SER A 527 11.70 -13.69 -25.33
C SER A 527 11.77 -14.92 -26.24
N THR A 528 12.99 -15.40 -26.53
CA THR A 528 13.23 -16.70 -27.16
C THR A 528 13.59 -17.82 -26.16
N ALA A 529 13.59 -17.53 -24.85
CA ALA A 529 13.89 -18.51 -23.82
C ALA A 529 12.89 -19.70 -23.82
N TYR A 530 13.36 -20.88 -23.39
CA TYR A 530 12.46 -22.00 -23.14
C TYR A 530 11.69 -21.74 -21.85
N THR A 531 10.38 -21.62 -21.97
CA THR A 531 9.50 -21.20 -20.89
C THR A 531 8.32 -22.15 -20.73
N ALA A 532 8.06 -22.57 -19.50
CA ALA A 532 6.87 -23.30 -19.11
C ALA A 532 5.96 -22.40 -18.25
N ILE A 533 4.71 -22.22 -18.68
CA ILE A 533 3.69 -21.47 -17.94
C ILE A 533 2.57 -22.43 -17.56
N THR A 534 2.44 -22.73 -16.26
CA THR A 534 1.53 -23.79 -15.81
C THR A 534 0.85 -23.54 -14.48
N GLY A 535 -0.39 -23.99 -14.31
CA GLY A 535 -1.09 -23.91 -13.03
C GLY A 535 -1.45 -22.48 -12.59
N ASN A 536 -1.32 -21.47 -13.46
CA ASN A 536 -1.63 -20.10 -13.10
C ASN A 536 -3.13 -19.85 -13.17
N THR A 537 -3.62 -19.00 -12.27
CA THR A 537 -5.01 -18.56 -12.25
C THR A 537 -5.09 -17.09 -12.64
N THR A 538 -5.96 -16.76 -13.60
CA THR A 538 -6.27 -15.38 -13.97
C THR A 538 -7.72 -15.06 -13.61
N ARG A 539 -7.95 -13.88 -13.04
CA ARG A 539 -9.28 -13.32 -12.77
C ARG A 539 -9.28 -11.87 -13.23
N ALA A 540 -10.31 -11.44 -13.95
CA ALA A 540 -10.41 -10.07 -14.47
C ALA A 540 -9.14 -9.55 -15.19
N THR A 541 -8.35 -10.47 -15.75
CA THR A 541 -7.13 -10.23 -16.53
C THR A 541 -6.93 -11.40 -17.50
N SER A 542 -6.28 -11.14 -18.63
CA SER A 542 -5.95 -12.20 -19.59
C SER A 542 -4.60 -12.82 -19.26
N LEU A 543 -4.37 -14.10 -19.60
CA LEU A 543 -3.04 -14.70 -19.46
C LEU A 543 -1.98 -13.96 -20.30
N GLY A 544 -2.38 -13.39 -21.44
CA GLY A 544 -1.56 -12.50 -22.27
C GLY A 544 -0.60 -13.18 -23.26
N VAL A 545 -0.58 -14.52 -23.28
CA VAL A 545 0.34 -15.32 -24.12
C VAL A 545 -0.34 -16.53 -24.78
N SER A 546 0.26 -17.01 -25.88
CA SER A 546 -0.14 -18.23 -26.59
C SER A 546 1.05 -19.17 -26.77
N ALA A 547 0.80 -20.49 -26.83
CA ALA A 547 1.86 -21.49 -26.96
C ALA A 547 2.62 -21.32 -28.30
N ASN A 548 3.93 -21.57 -28.27
CA ASN A 548 4.78 -21.55 -29.46
C ASN A 548 5.96 -22.53 -29.31
N ALA A 549 6.93 -22.47 -30.22
CA ALA A 549 8.06 -23.41 -30.23
C ALA A 549 8.90 -23.43 -28.94
N THR A 550 8.98 -22.30 -28.23
CA THR A 550 9.77 -22.15 -26.99
C THR A 550 8.91 -21.92 -25.76
N LEU A 551 7.60 -21.69 -25.94
CA LEU A 551 6.64 -21.41 -24.87
C LEU A 551 5.58 -22.51 -24.76
N GLN A 552 5.63 -23.26 -23.66
CA GLN A 552 4.64 -24.29 -23.34
C GLN A 552 3.62 -23.80 -22.32
N LEU A 553 2.34 -24.03 -22.60
CA LEU A 553 1.22 -23.68 -21.73
C LEU A 553 0.48 -24.95 -21.28
N SER A 554 0.17 -25.08 -19.99
CA SER A 554 -0.65 -26.20 -19.47
C SER A 554 -1.40 -25.82 -18.20
N ASN A 555 -2.60 -26.36 -17.95
CA ASN A 555 -3.33 -26.20 -16.69
C ASN A 555 -3.47 -24.75 -16.18
N ASN A 556 -3.60 -23.76 -17.07
CA ASN A 556 -3.87 -22.37 -16.69
C ASN A 556 -5.38 -22.13 -16.72
N PHE A 557 -5.92 -21.53 -15.66
CA PHE A 557 -7.37 -21.33 -15.48
C PHE A 557 -7.70 -19.84 -15.54
N SER A 558 -8.77 -19.49 -16.27
CA SER A 558 -9.29 -18.13 -16.32
C SER A 558 -10.73 -18.14 -15.80
N PHE A 559 -11.02 -17.22 -14.87
CA PHE A 559 -12.34 -17.05 -14.25
C PHE A 559 -12.93 -15.67 -14.54
#